data_AF-A0A550HIQ0-F1
#
_entry.id   AF-A0A550HIQ0-F1
#
_cell.length_a   1.000
_cell.length_b   1.000
_cell.length_c   1.000
_cell.angle_alpha   90.00
_cell.angle_beta   90.00
_cell.angle_gamma   90.00
#
_symmetry.space_group_name_H-M   'P 1'
#
loop_
_entity.id
_entity.type
_entity.pdbx_description
1 polymer ?
#
loop_
_entity_poly.entity_id
_entity_poly.type
_entity_poly.pdbx_seq_one_letter_code
_entity_poly.pdbx_strand_id
1 'polypeptide(L)'
;MGIIIAIVGIASVVLIVTEGIWNPSRNTLPYELVRVCVQILGVAVVGFFVGLASFLVQQSKDERRRLEERVRDLFAETVTAYNAVKRVRRLLEAETTSESASTITVSTYSRLLEELCEQQLVFENLKRSAPLIQARVRGAMTIIAPAPESAREKSCGTLKEHYSSIESYLNEIVEEYQKNRHLVPADPSKTIDELKLRKLKEFISDTQLFKAKVSYRIDGILRVLENSLLTSKEPRGGASLQ
;
A
#
# COMPACT_ATOMS: atom_id res chain seq x y z
N MET A 1 -34.34 -5.36 -3.74
CA MET A 1 -34.51 -4.72 -5.07
C MET A 1 -35.80 -5.16 -5.77
N GLY A 2 -36.04 -6.46 -6.02
CA GLY A 2 -37.24 -6.93 -6.75
C GLY A 2 -38.59 -6.50 -6.15
N ILE A 3 -38.69 -6.46 -4.82
CA ILE A 3 -39.93 -6.08 -4.13
C ILE A 3 -40.27 -4.59 -4.32
N ILE A 4 -39.29 -3.70 -4.32
CA ILE A 4 -39.52 -2.24 -4.49
C ILE A 4 -39.93 -1.94 -5.93
N ILE A 5 -39.29 -2.59 -6.91
CA ILE A 5 -39.64 -2.47 -8.33
C ILE A 5 -41.06 -2.99 -8.58
N ALA A 6 -41.43 -4.11 -7.93
CA ALA A 6 -42.79 -4.63 -7.99
C ALA A 6 -43.81 -3.66 -7.39
N ILE A 7 -43.52 -3.05 -6.24
CA ILE A 7 -44.42 -2.09 -5.59
C ILE A 7 -44.61 -0.82 -6.45
N VAL A 8 -43.52 -0.27 -7.00
CA VAL A 8 -43.60 0.91 -7.88
C VAL A 8 -44.32 0.57 -9.19
N GLY A 9 -44.06 -0.60 -9.77
CA GLY A 9 -44.73 -1.07 -10.97
C GLY A 9 -46.23 -1.25 -10.75
N ILE A 10 -46.63 -1.88 -9.64
CA ILE A 10 -48.04 -2.07 -9.28
C ILE A 10 -48.70 -0.71 -9.02
N ALA A 11 -48.08 0.20 -8.27
CA ALA A 11 -48.64 1.52 -7.99
C ALA A 11 -48.81 2.38 -9.26
N SER A 12 -47.87 2.27 -10.21
CA SER A 12 -47.92 2.97 -11.50
C SER A 12 -49.04 2.43 -12.39
N VAL A 13 -49.20 1.11 -12.46
CA VAL A 13 -50.30 0.46 -13.19
C VAL A 13 -51.64 0.83 -12.59
N VAL A 14 -51.76 0.82 -11.25
CA VAL A 14 -52.98 1.24 -10.56
C VAL A 14 -53.33 2.69 -10.90
N LEU A 15 -52.35 3.61 -10.91
CA LEU A 15 -52.54 5.02 -11.28
C LEU A 15 -53.04 5.20 -12.72
N ILE A 16 -52.39 4.53 -13.69
CA ILE A 16 -52.76 4.59 -15.11
C ILE A 16 -54.17 4.02 -15.31
N VAL A 17 -54.49 2.92 -14.64
CA VAL A 17 -55.82 2.29 -14.70
C VAL A 17 -56.88 3.21 -14.08
N THR A 18 -56.59 3.87 -12.96
CA THR A 18 -57.55 4.76 -12.31
C THR A 18 -57.82 6.04 -13.09
N GLU A 19 -56.80 6.67 -13.70
CA GLU A 19 -57.02 7.88 -14.51
C GLU A 19 -57.58 7.60 -15.91
N GLY A 20 -57.18 6.47 -16.52
CA GLY A 20 -57.58 6.15 -17.90
C GLY A 20 -59.00 5.59 -18.04
N ILE A 21 -59.52 4.91 -17.02
CA ILE A 21 -60.77 4.15 -17.12
C ILE A 21 -61.91 4.80 -16.32
N TRP A 22 -61.61 5.41 -15.19
CA TRP A 22 -62.61 6.04 -14.33
C TRP A 22 -62.31 7.52 -14.29
N ASN A 23 -63.03 8.32 -15.08
CA ASN A 23 -62.90 9.78 -15.05
C ASN A 23 -63.78 10.30 -13.90
N PRO A 24 -63.31 10.33 -12.64
CA PRO A 24 -64.18 10.51 -11.49
C PRO A 24 -64.46 12.00 -11.35
N SER A 25 -65.71 12.37 -11.08
CA SER A 25 -66.08 13.77 -10.87
C SER A 25 -65.23 14.38 -9.75
N ARG A 26 -64.71 15.60 -9.97
CA ARG A 26 -63.64 16.29 -9.20
C ARG A 26 -63.85 16.49 -7.67
N ASN A 27 -64.88 15.92 -7.04
CA ASN A 27 -65.21 16.10 -5.62
C ASN A 27 -65.63 14.81 -4.90
N THR A 28 -65.11 13.65 -5.32
CA THR A 28 -65.47 12.35 -4.71
C THR A 28 -64.35 11.86 -3.79
N LEU A 29 -64.70 11.25 -2.65
CA LEU A 29 -63.77 10.62 -1.69
C LEU A 29 -62.66 9.74 -2.35
N PRO A 30 -62.92 8.94 -3.41
CA PRO A 30 -61.86 8.22 -4.13
C PRO A 30 -60.78 9.11 -4.77
N TYR A 31 -61.13 10.32 -5.22
CA TYR A 31 -60.16 11.25 -5.81
C TYR A 31 -59.12 11.72 -4.78
N GLU A 32 -59.57 12.09 -3.58
CA GLU A 32 -58.67 12.50 -2.49
C GLU A 32 -57.78 11.33 -2.03
N LEU A 33 -58.30 10.10 -2.01
CA LEU A 33 -57.51 8.91 -1.68
C LEU A 33 -56.37 8.67 -2.68
N VAL A 34 -56.67 8.76 -3.99
CA VAL A 34 -55.65 8.62 -5.05
C VAL A 34 -54.58 9.70 -4.92
N ARG A 35 -54.99 10.95 -4.66
CA ARG A 35 -54.06 12.08 -4.47
C ARG A 35 -53.09 11.83 -3.31
N VAL A 36 -53.58 11.33 -2.19
CA VAL A 36 -52.73 10.99 -1.03
C VAL A 36 -51.79 9.84 -1.37
N CYS A 37 -52.26 8.80 -2.05
CA CYS A 37 -51.42 7.68 -2.50
C CYS A 37 -50.29 8.15 -3.44
N VAL A 38 -50.58 9.05 -4.37
CA VAL A 38 -49.58 9.66 -5.26
C VAL A 38 -48.55 10.44 -4.47
N GLN A 39 -48.97 11.22 -3.46
CA GLN A 39 -48.04 11.96 -2.61
C GLN A 39 -47.12 11.04 -1.81
N ILE A 40 -47.67 9.98 -1.20
CA ILE A 40 -46.88 8.98 -0.46
C ILE A 40 -45.90 8.27 -1.40
N LEU A 41 -46.35 7.89 -2.60
CA LEU A 41 -45.49 7.28 -3.62
C LEU A 41 -44.37 8.23 -4.04
N GLY A 42 -44.70 9.51 -4.26
CA GLY A 42 -43.72 10.55 -4.60
C GLY A 42 -42.63 10.68 -3.53
N VAL A 43 -43.03 10.77 -2.25
CA VAL A 43 -42.09 10.83 -1.12
C VAL A 43 -41.22 9.57 -1.04
N ALA A 44 -41.82 8.38 -1.26
CA ALA A 44 -41.08 7.12 -1.24
C ALA A 44 -40.03 7.02 -2.37
N VAL A 45 -40.38 7.45 -3.59
CA VAL A 45 -39.46 7.48 -4.73
C VAL A 45 -38.31 8.45 -4.47
N VAL A 46 -38.59 9.67 -4.01
CA VAL A 46 -37.55 10.66 -3.66
C VAL A 46 -36.64 10.12 -2.55
N GLY A 47 -37.23 9.54 -1.50
CA GLY A 47 -36.47 8.91 -0.41
C GLY A 47 -35.56 7.78 -0.89
N PHE A 48 -36.02 6.96 -1.83
CA PHE A 48 -35.20 5.91 -2.45
C PHE A 48 -33.98 6.48 -3.20
N PHE A 49 -34.17 7.51 -4.02
CA PHE A 49 -33.06 8.14 -4.75
C PHE A 49 -32.05 8.82 -3.81
N VAL A 50 -32.53 9.52 -2.79
CA VAL A 50 -31.66 10.11 -1.75
C VAL A 50 -30.88 9.02 -1.00
N GLY A 51 -31.54 7.91 -0.65
CA GLY A 51 -30.90 6.77 0.00
C GLY A 51 -29.83 6.12 -0.88
N LEU A 52 -30.12 5.91 -2.18
CA LEU A 52 -29.16 5.37 -3.14
C LEU A 52 -27.95 6.29 -3.32
N ALA A 53 -28.18 7.59 -3.47
CA ALA A 53 -27.10 8.59 -3.58
C ALA A 53 -26.23 8.59 -2.32
N SER A 54 -26.85 8.55 -1.13
CA SER A 54 -26.13 8.47 0.15
C SER A 54 -25.30 7.19 0.26
N PHE A 55 -25.86 6.04 -0.14
CA PHE A 55 -25.15 4.75 -0.11
C PHE A 55 -23.93 4.75 -1.03
N LEU A 56 -24.06 5.25 -2.26
CA LEU A 56 -22.93 5.36 -3.19
C LEU A 56 -21.82 6.29 -2.66
N VAL A 57 -22.21 7.40 -2.04
CA VAL A 57 -21.25 8.31 -1.40
C VAL A 57 -20.54 7.62 -0.22
N GLN A 58 -21.27 6.89 0.63
CA GLN A 58 -20.68 6.15 1.75
C GLN A 58 -19.73 5.06 1.27
N GLN A 59 -20.13 4.26 0.28
CA GLN A 59 -19.29 3.23 -0.30
C GLN A 59 -17.98 3.82 -0.85
N SER A 60 -18.05 4.95 -1.57
CA SER A 60 -16.86 5.62 -2.08
C SER A 60 -15.93 6.13 -0.97
N LYS A 61 -16.49 6.58 0.16
CA LYS A 61 -15.72 7.04 1.33
C LYS A 61 -15.04 5.86 2.02
N ASP A 62 -15.73 4.74 2.16
CA ASP A 62 -15.19 3.53 2.80
C ASP A 62 -14.07 2.91 1.96
N GLU A 63 -14.23 2.84 0.63
CA GLU A 63 -13.16 2.40 -0.27
C GLU A 63 -11.93 3.32 -0.18
N ARG A 64 -12.13 4.65 -0.13
CA ARG A 64 -11.04 5.61 0.05
C ARG A 64 -10.32 5.45 1.38
N ARG A 65 -11.06 5.24 2.47
CA ARG A 65 -10.51 5.00 3.82
C ARG A 65 -9.68 3.72 3.87
N ARG A 66 -10.21 2.61 3.38
CA ARG A 66 -9.47 1.33 3.29
C ARG A 66 -8.18 1.47 2.49
N LEU A 67 -8.21 2.26 1.43
CA LEU A 67 -7.03 2.49 0.62
C LEU A 67 -6.00 3.41 1.30
N GLU A 68 -6.44 4.40 2.07
CA GLU A 68 -5.56 5.22 2.91
C GLU A 68 -4.91 4.41 4.02
N GLU A 69 -5.67 3.56 4.69
CA GLU A 69 -5.17 2.63 5.69
C GLU A 69 -4.06 1.75 5.10
N ARG A 70 -4.30 1.13 3.94
CA ARG A 70 -3.26 0.33 3.25
C ARG A 70 -1.99 1.11 2.92
N VAL A 71 -2.10 2.38 2.52
CA VAL A 71 -0.92 3.22 2.24
C VAL A 71 -0.16 3.52 3.53
N ARG A 72 -0.87 3.78 4.65
CA ARG A 72 -0.24 3.99 5.96
C ARG A 72 0.44 2.72 6.47
N ASP A 73 -0.20 1.57 6.32
CA ASP A 73 0.36 0.27 6.72
C ASP A 73 1.64 -0.01 5.93
N LEU A 74 1.61 0.17 4.61
CA LEU A 74 2.79 0.03 3.76
C LEU A 74 3.91 1.01 4.13
N PHE A 75 3.57 2.26 4.45
CA PHE A 75 4.56 3.24 4.91
C PHE A 75 5.21 2.79 6.22
N ALA A 76 4.41 2.40 7.21
CA ALA A 76 4.89 1.96 8.52
C ALA A 76 5.75 0.68 8.42
N GLU A 77 5.29 -0.31 7.64
CA GLU A 77 6.01 -1.57 7.42
C GLU A 77 7.35 -1.32 6.70
N THR A 78 7.37 -0.42 5.70
CA THR A 78 8.61 -0.03 4.98
C THR A 78 9.63 0.62 5.90
N VAL A 79 9.21 1.58 6.73
CA VAL A 79 10.09 2.25 7.69
C VAL A 79 10.64 1.24 8.70
N THR A 80 9.79 0.36 9.20
CA THR A 80 10.16 -0.68 10.18
C THR A 80 11.18 -1.64 9.60
N ALA A 81 10.90 -2.21 8.41
CA ALA A 81 11.81 -3.13 7.73
C ALA A 81 13.16 -2.48 7.39
N TYR A 82 13.15 -1.24 6.90
CA TYR A 82 14.37 -0.50 6.61
C TYR A 82 15.23 -0.26 7.87
N ASN A 83 14.61 0.14 8.97
CA ASN A 83 15.31 0.35 10.23
C ASN A 83 15.88 -0.96 10.80
N ALA A 84 15.15 -2.08 10.65
CA ALA A 84 15.64 -3.40 11.02
C ALA A 84 16.87 -3.81 10.19
N VAL A 85 16.84 -3.64 8.86
CA VAL A 85 18.01 -3.90 7.99
C VAL A 85 19.21 -3.03 8.41
N LYS A 86 18.99 -1.75 8.70
CA LYS A 86 20.06 -0.86 9.20
C LYS A 86 20.61 -1.31 10.55
N ARG A 87 19.75 -1.78 11.44
CA ARG A 87 20.15 -2.31 12.76
C ARG A 87 21.04 -3.53 12.57
N VAL A 88 20.61 -4.51 11.76
CA VAL A 88 21.41 -5.70 11.44
C VAL A 88 22.77 -5.30 10.86
N ARG A 89 22.79 -4.38 9.88
CA ARG A 89 24.03 -3.86 9.31
C ARG A 89 24.97 -3.26 10.36
N ARG A 90 24.45 -2.38 11.23
CA ARG A 90 25.24 -1.72 12.29
C ARG A 90 25.77 -2.70 13.33
N LEU A 91 25.00 -3.73 13.68
CA LEU A 91 25.44 -4.77 14.60
C LEU A 91 26.53 -5.63 13.96
N LEU A 92 26.37 -6.03 12.71
CA LEU A 92 27.41 -6.73 11.96
C LEU A 92 28.68 -5.88 11.83
N GLU A 93 28.55 -4.59 11.55
CA GLU A 93 29.66 -3.64 11.49
C GLU A 93 30.38 -3.53 12.85
N ALA A 94 29.65 -3.35 13.95
CA ALA A 94 30.23 -3.26 15.29
C ALA A 94 31.00 -4.53 15.70
N GLU A 95 30.45 -5.70 15.37
CA GLU A 95 31.05 -7.01 15.70
C GLU A 95 32.28 -7.31 14.84
N THR A 96 32.39 -6.73 13.64
CA THR A 96 33.48 -6.99 12.69
C THR A 96 34.58 -5.93 12.69
N THR A 97 34.40 -4.81 13.39
CA THR A 97 35.37 -3.70 13.44
C THR A 97 36.32 -3.80 14.65
N SER A 98 36.42 -4.96 15.31
CA SER A 98 37.36 -5.15 16.42
C SER A 98 38.83 -4.97 15.97
N GLU A 99 39.62 -4.26 16.77
CA GLU A 99 40.97 -3.74 16.44
C GLU A 99 42.00 -4.80 15.99
N SER A 100 41.77 -6.09 16.27
CA SER A 100 42.76 -7.15 16.05
C SER A 100 42.54 -8.02 14.81
N ALA A 101 41.34 -8.01 14.20
CA ALA A 101 41.00 -8.64 12.91
C ALA A 101 39.47 -8.62 12.73
N SER A 102 38.97 -8.52 11.49
CA SER A 102 37.54 -8.66 11.18
C SER A 102 37.06 -10.11 11.33
N THR A 103 37.01 -10.56 12.57
CA THR A 103 36.46 -11.86 12.96
C THR A 103 34.98 -11.69 13.28
N ILE A 104 34.18 -12.68 12.91
CA ILE A 104 32.76 -12.75 13.26
C ILE A 104 32.51 -14.12 13.87
N THR A 105 31.88 -14.16 15.05
CA THR A 105 31.53 -15.45 15.67
C THR A 105 30.37 -16.10 14.91
N VAL A 106 30.36 -17.45 14.83
CA VAL A 106 29.27 -18.20 14.18
C VAL A 106 27.91 -17.87 14.79
N SER A 107 27.88 -17.67 16.10
CA SER A 107 26.66 -17.35 16.85
C SER A 107 26.09 -15.99 16.46
N THR A 108 26.93 -14.95 16.41
CA THR A 108 26.55 -13.61 15.96
C THR A 108 26.15 -13.63 14.49
N TYR A 109 26.93 -14.31 13.65
CA TYR A 109 26.68 -14.42 12.22
C TYR A 109 25.34 -15.09 11.93
N SER A 110 25.09 -16.28 12.48
CA SER A 110 23.83 -17.00 12.29
C SER A 110 22.63 -16.21 12.79
N ARG A 111 22.72 -15.60 13.98
CA ARG A 111 21.62 -14.83 14.58
C ARG A 111 21.26 -13.58 13.76
N LEU A 112 22.26 -12.80 13.34
CA LEU A 112 22.01 -11.56 12.60
C LEU A 112 21.57 -11.82 11.15
N LEU A 113 22.02 -12.92 10.53
CA LEU A 113 21.59 -13.29 9.18
C LEU A 113 20.19 -13.91 9.15
N GLU A 114 19.76 -14.56 10.22
CA GLU A 114 18.37 -14.96 10.41
C GLU A 114 17.44 -13.74 10.46
N GLU A 115 17.79 -12.72 11.26
CA GLU A 115 17.06 -11.45 11.29
C GLU A 115 17.04 -10.76 9.90
N LEU A 116 18.15 -10.80 9.15
CA LEU A 116 18.20 -10.27 7.78
C LEU A 116 17.27 -11.02 6.82
N CYS A 117 17.18 -12.34 6.96
CA CYS A 117 16.30 -13.20 6.17
C CYS A 117 14.83 -12.83 6.39
N GLU A 118 14.41 -12.62 7.65
CA GLU A 118 13.07 -12.14 7.98
C GLU A 118 12.76 -10.80 7.29
N GLN A 119 13.72 -9.86 7.30
CA GLN A 119 13.52 -8.57 6.64
C GLN A 119 13.47 -8.69 5.11
N GLN A 120 14.22 -9.61 4.51
CA GLN A 120 14.11 -9.89 3.07
C GLN A 120 12.70 -10.38 2.71
N LEU A 121 12.11 -11.27 3.51
CA LEU A 121 10.73 -11.74 3.32
C LEU A 121 9.71 -10.61 3.47
N VAL A 122 9.92 -9.68 4.39
CA VAL A 122 9.08 -8.48 4.52
C VAL A 122 9.15 -7.64 3.24
N PHE A 123 10.34 -7.42 2.67
CA PHE A 123 10.47 -6.73 1.39
C PHE A 123 9.83 -7.50 0.21
N GLU A 124 9.81 -8.82 0.26
CA GLU A 124 9.06 -9.63 -0.70
C GLU A 124 7.54 -9.41 -0.56
N ASN A 125 7.04 -9.34 0.66
CA ASN A 125 5.63 -9.03 0.93
C ASN A 125 5.28 -7.61 0.46
N LEU A 126 6.12 -6.61 0.77
CA LEU A 126 5.97 -5.23 0.31
C LEU A 126 5.94 -5.14 -1.23
N LYS A 127 6.81 -5.90 -1.91
CA LYS A 127 6.82 -6.04 -3.38
C LYS A 127 5.50 -6.57 -3.91
N ARG A 128 4.90 -7.57 -3.25
CA ARG A 128 3.59 -8.16 -3.63
C ARG A 128 2.42 -7.22 -3.35
N SER A 129 2.50 -6.41 -2.30
CA SER A 129 1.46 -5.47 -1.89
C SER A 129 1.47 -4.15 -2.67
N ALA A 130 2.63 -3.73 -3.19
CA ALA A 130 2.79 -2.48 -3.93
C ALA A 130 1.80 -2.26 -5.10
N PRO A 131 1.49 -3.24 -5.96
CA PRO A 131 0.52 -3.08 -7.04
C PRO A 131 -0.89 -2.71 -6.57
N LEU A 132 -1.27 -3.12 -5.35
CA LEU A 132 -2.62 -2.89 -4.79
C LEU A 132 -2.90 -1.42 -4.52
N ILE A 133 -1.86 -0.61 -4.31
CA ILE A 133 -1.97 0.84 -4.08
C ILE A 133 -1.51 1.66 -5.29
N GLN A 134 -0.99 1.01 -6.34
CA GLN A 134 -0.39 1.69 -7.48
C GLN A 134 -1.37 2.62 -8.23
N ALA A 135 -2.66 2.28 -8.27
CA ALA A 135 -3.69 3.11 -8.88
C ALA A 135 -3.82 4.49 -8.19
N ARG A 136 -3.61 4.55 -6.88
CA ARG A 136 -3.63 5.81 -6.10
C ARG A 136 -2.32 6.56 -6.22
N VAL A 137 -1.22 5.82 -6.21
CA VAL A 137 0.14 6.37 -6.30
C VAL A 137 0.47 6.89 -7.70
N ARG A 138 -0.24 6.47 -8.75
CA ARG A 138 0.01 6.85 -10.17
C ARG A 138 0.07 8.35 -10.44
N GLY A 139 -0.55 9.20 -9.60
CA GLY A 139 -0.41 10.66 -9.69
C GLY A 139 1.00 11.17 -9.35
N ALA A 140 1.78 10.41 -8.58
CA ALA A 140 3.18 10.65 -8.23
C ALA A 140 4.11 9.85 -9.17
N MET A 141 3.87 10.01 -10.49
CA MET A 141 4.52 9.27 -11.55
C MET A 141 6.05 9.49 -11.47
N THR A 142 6.76 8.38 -11.27
CA THR A 142 8.22 8.29 -11.14
C THR A 142 8.77 8.63 -9.75
N ILE A 143 9.16 7.58 -9.02
CA ILE A 143 10.05 7.74 -7.87
C ILE A 143 11.39 8.24 -8.42
N ILE A 144 11.73 9.50 -8.16
CA ILE A 144 13.07 10.03 -8.40
C ILE A 144 13.82 9.91 -7.07
N ALA A 145 14.62 8.85 -6.94
CA ALA A 145 15.51 8.74 -5.80
C ALA A 145 16.48 9.94 -5.78
N PRO A 146 16.76 10.56 -4.63
CA PRO A 146 17.76 11.62 -4.50
C PRO A 146 19.17 11.00 -4.65
N ALA A 147 19.53 10.63 -5.87
CA ALA A 147 20.82 10.08 -6.22
C ALA A 147 21.65 11.13 -7.00
N PRO A 148 23.00 11.06 -6.96
CA PRO A 148 23.86 11.87 -7.84
C PRO A 148 23.49 11.65 -9.31
N GLU A 149 23.71 12.65 -10.17
CA GLU A 149 23.23 12.64 -11.57
C GLU A 149 23.57 11.36 -12.35
N SER A 150 24.76 10.79 -12.11
CA SER A 150 25.21 9.53 -12.70
C SER A 150 24.39 8.29 -12.28
N ALA A 151 23.60 8.38 -11.20
CA ALA A 151 22.77 7.30 -10.67
C ALA A 151 21.25 7.58 -10.81
N ARG A 152 20.86 8.76 -11.31
CA ARG A 152 19.44 9.14 -11.48
C ARG A 152 18.73 8.32 -12.55
N GLU A 153 19.39 8.03 -13.66
CA GLU A 153 18.81 7.32 -14.81
C GLU A 153 18.39 5.87 -14.44
N LYS A 154 19.10 5.24 -13.51
CA LYS A 154 18.80 3.88 -12.98
C LYS A 154 17.84 3.86 -11.78
N SER A 155 17.38 5.03 -11.34
CA SER A 155 16.57 5.17 -10.13
C SER A 155 15.11 5.53 -10.40
N CYS A 156 14.72 5.67 -11.67
CA CYS A 156 13.35 5.83 -12.10
C CYS A 156 12.67 4.46 -12.16
N GLY A 157 11.63 4.24 -11.36
CA GLY A 157 10.89 2.98 -11.39
C GLY A 157 9.56 3.02 -10.65
N THR A 158 8.80 1.94 -10.80
CA THR A 158 7.57 1.71 -10.04
C THR A 158 7.88 1.28 -8.60
N LEU A 159 6.93 1.49 -7.68
CA LEU A 159 7.07 1.06 -6.28
C LEU A 159 7.50 -0.44 -6.17
N LYS A 160 6.93 -1.29 -7.03
CA LYS A 160 7.28 -2.71 -7.14
C LYS A 160 8.74 -2.92 -7.55
N GLU A 161 9.24 -2.18 -8.54
CA GLU A 161 10.64 -2.27 -8.99
C GLU A 161 11.62 -1.83 -7.90
N HIS A 162 11.29 -0.78 -7.15
CA HIS A 162 12.13 -0.34 -6.03
C HIS A 162 12.21 -1.40 -4.93
N TYR A 163 11.08 -1.96 -4.49
CA TYR A 163 11.09 -3.06 -3.52
C TYR A 163 11.81 -4.30 -4.08
N SER A 164 11.58 -4.65 -5.35
CA SER A 164 12.26 -5.78 -5.98
C SER A 164 13.78 -5.61 -6.02
N SER A 165 14.27 -4.39 -6.24
CA SER A 165 15.71 -4.13 -6.23
C SER A 165 16.31 -4.25 -4.82
N ILE A 166 15.56 -3.85 -3.78
CA ILE A 166 16.01 -3.98 -2.38
C ILE A 166 16.02 -5.46 -2.00
N GLU A 167 14.92 -6.17 -2.27
CA GLU A 167 14.76 -7.59 -1.99
C GLU A 167 15.83 -8.43 -2.70
N SER A 168 16.08 -8.20 -3.99
CA SER A 168 17.15 -8.88 -4.73
C SER A 168 18.53 -8.63 -4.12
N TYR A 169 18.83 -7.40 -3.66
CA TYR A 169 20.10 -7.09 -3.02
C TYR A 169 20.27 -7.82 -1.68
N LEU A 170 19.22 -7.87 -0.86
CA LEU A 170 19.24 -8.62 0.39
C LEU A 170 19.34 -10.13 0.15
N ASN A 171 18.64 -10.64 -0.87
CA ASN A 171 18.68 -12.06 -1.24
C ASN A 171 20.09 -12.51 -1.66
N GLU A 172 20.87 -11.68 -2.36
CA GLU A 172 22.27 -12.00 -2.68
C GLU A 172 23.11 -12.27 -1.40
N ILE A 173 22.87 -11.51 -0.33
CA ILE A 173 23.56 -11.67 0.95
C ILE A 173 23.09 -12.94 1.66
N VAL A 174 21.77 -13.19 1.67
CA VAL A 174 21.16 -14.37 2.29
C VAL A 174 21.58 -15.65 1.57
N GLU A 175 21.65 -15.66 0.24
CA GLU A 175 22.16 -16.79 -0.53
C GLU A 175 23.64 -17.08 -0.24
N GLU A 176 24.46 -16.04 -0.13
CA GLU A 176 25.87 -16.19 0.26
C GLU A 176 25.96 -16.82 1.67
N TYR A 177 25.12 -16.39 2.59
CA TYR A 177 25.00 -17.00 3.92
C TYR A 177 24.61 -18.48 3.84
N GLN A 178 23.53 -18.81 3.13
CA GLN A 178 23.05 -20.20 3.03
C GLN A 178 24.12 -21.13 2.43
N LYS A 179 24.82 -20.67 1.38
CA LYS A 179 25.89 -21.42 0.72
C LYS A 179 27.09 -21.63 1.64
N ASN A 180 27.50 -20.61 2.39
CA ASN A 180 28.73 -20.65 3.18
C ASN A 180 28.50 -21.01 4.66
N ARG A 181 27.25 -21.20 5.12
CA ARG A 181 26.91 -21.46 6.53
C ARG A 181 27.70 -22.62 7.14
N HIS A 182 27.94 -23.68 6.36
CA HIS A 182 28.69 -24.86 6.80
C HIS A 182 30.21 -24.65 6.86
N LEU A 183 30.72 -23.61 6.19
CA LEU A 183 32.14 -23.28 6.12
C LEU A 183 32.60 -22.39 7.27
N VAL A 184 31.67 -21.74 7.97
CA VAL A 184 31.96 -20.92 9.14
C VAL A 184 32.23 -21.88 10.32
N PRO A 185 33.49 -22.13 10.69
CA PRO A 185 33.80 -23.07 11.75
C PRO A 185 33.29 -22.50 13.07
N ALA A 186 32.84 -23.36 13.99
CA ALA A 186 32.48 -22.96 15.36
C ALA A 186 33.59 -22.18 16.08
N ASP A 187 34.83 -22.34 15.61
CA ASP A 187 36.02 -21.64 16.07
C ASP A 187 36.07 -20.19 15.51
N PRO A 188 36.12 -19.15 16.37
CA PRO A 188 36.10 -17.73 15.98
C PRO A 188 37.36 -17.26 15.21
N SER A 189 38.31 -18.16 14.95
CA SER A 189 39.62 -17.84 14.40
C SER A 189 39.62 -17.50 12.90
N LYS A 190 38.56 -17.82 12.13
CA LYS A 190 38.50 -17.49 10.70
C LYS A 190 37.91 -16.10 10.46
N THR A 191 38.63 -15.28 9.70
CA THR A 191 38.19 -13.93 9.31
C THR A 191 37.16 -13.98 8.17
N ILE A 192 36.39 -12.89 8.01
CA ILE A 192 35.46 -12.72 6.87
C ILE A 192 36.18 -12.88 5.52
N ASP A 193 37.43 -12.42 5.45
CA ASP A 193 38.26 -12.48 4.24
C ASP A 193 38.65 -13.92 3.88
N GLU A 194 38.95 -14.76 4.87
CA GLU A 194 39.22 -16.19 4.66
C GLU A 194 37.99 -16.95 4.16
N LEU A 195 36.81 -16.55 4.63
CA LEU A 195 35.53 -17.16 4.26
C LEU A 195 35.01 -16.68 2.89
N LYS A 196 35.70 -15.74 2.23
CA LYS A 196 35.33 -15.18 0.91
C LYS A 196 33.89 -14.65 0.85
N LEU A 197 33.39 -14.12 1.97
CA LEU A 197 32.02 -13.57 2.09
C LEU A 197 31.95 -12.15 1.49
N ARG A 198 32.08 -12.09 0.17
CA ARG A 198 32.18 -10.83 -0.58
C ARG A 198 30.93 -9.96 -0.40
N LYS A 199 29.74 -10.54 -0.50
CA LYS A 199 28.47 -9.78 -0.41
C LYS A 199 28.23 -9.25 0.99
N LEU A 200 28.53 -10.05 2.01
CA LEU A 200 28.50 -9.60 3.39
C LEU A 200 29.49 -8.46 3.63
N LYS A 201 30.74 -8.58 3.13
CA LYS A 201 31.75 -7.53 3.25
C LYS A 201 31.31 -6.24 2.55
N GLU A 202 30.77 -6.34 1.34
CA GLU A 202 30.19 -5.21 0.60
C GLU A 202 29.02 -4.57 1.40
N PHE A 203 28.13 -5.38 1.98
CA PHE A 203 27.02 -4.90 2.80
C PHE A 203 27.47 -4.13 4.05
N ILE A 204 28.48 -4.63 4.75
CA ILE A 204 29.02 -4.02 5.97
C ILE A 204 29.85 -2.78 5.62
N SER A 205 30.87 -2.94 4.78
CA SER A 205 31.90 -1.91 4.56
C SER A 205 31.55 -0.89 3.48
N ASP A 206 30.83 -1.28 2.42
CA ASP A 206 30.50 -0.37 1.31
C ASP A 206 29.23 0.44 1.59
N THR A 207 29.42 1.52 2.34
CA THR A 207 28.34 2.46 2.68
C THR A 207 27.70 3.07 1.43
N GLN A 208 28.45 3.28 0.34
CA GLN A 208 27.90 3.92 -0.87
C GLN A 208 27.04 2.94 -1.65
N LEU A 209 27.48 1.69 -1.78
CA LEU A 209 26.69 0.63 -2.40
C LEU A 209 25.39 0.38 -1.62
N PHE A 210 25.46 0.29 -0.29
CA PHE A 210 24.25 0.15 0.53
C PHE A 210 23.29 1.33 0.34
N LYS A 211 23.80 2.58 0.34
CA LYS A 211 22.98 3.76 0.08
C LYS A 211 22.31 3.72 -1.29
N ALA A 212 23.06 3.36 -2.32
CA ALA A 212 22.57 3.29 -3.70
C ALA A 212 21.54 2.17 -3.91
N LYS A 213 21.76 1.00 -3.30
CA LYS A 213 20.90 -0.18 -3.46
C LYS A 213 19.68 -0.17 -2.55
N VAL A 214 19.78 0.43 -1.36
CA VAL A 214 18.71 0.40 -0.34
C VAL A 214 18.24 1.81 0.02
N SER A 215 19.09 2.64 0.64
CA SER A 215 18.63 3.89 1.27
C SER A 215 17.95 4.85 0.30
N TYR A 216 18.57 5.17 -0.84
CA TYR A 216 17.98 6.11 -1.79
C TYR A 216 16.65 5.60 -2.38
N ARG A 217 16.52 4.27 -2.52
CA ARG A 217 15.26 3.67 -2.98
C ARG A 217 14.19 3.80 -1.92
N ILE A 218 14.50 3.49 -0.66
CA ILE A 218 13.58 3.70 0.46
C ILE A 218 13.15 5.16 0.57
N ASP A 219 14.08 6.11 0.49
CA ASP A 219 13.75 7.55 0.55
C ASP A 219 12.77 7.93 -0.57
N GLY A 220 12.99 7.42 -1.78
CA GLY A 220 12.10 7.60 -2.91
C GLY A 220 10.71 7.01 -2.68
N ILE A 221 10.64 5.79 -2.13
CA ILE A 221 9.39 5.12 -1.76
C ILE A 221 8.63 5.94 -0.71
N LEU A 222 9.31 6.34 0.37
CA LEU A 222 8.69 7.06 1.48
C LEU A 222 8.11 8.40 1.02
N ARG A 223 8.82 9.15 0.17
CA ARG A 223 8.31 10.40 -0.42
C ARG A 223 7.03 10.18 -1.22
N VAL A 224 6.98 9.12 -2.01
CA VAL A 224 5.80 8.82 -2.84
C VAL A 224 4.61 8.38 -1.99
N LEU A 225 4.84 7.58 -0.96
CA LEU A 225 3.79 7.19 0.00
C LEU A 225 3.32 8.39 0.83
N GLU A 226 4.22 9.24 1.30
CA GLU A 226 3.91 10.47 2.04
C GLU A 226 3.07 11.44 1.20
N ASN A 227 3.48 11.71 -0.04
CA ASN A 227 2.71 12.55 -0.97
C ASN A 227 1.30 11.98 -1.22
N SER A 228 1.17 10.65 -1.29
CA SER A 228 -0.13 9.98 -1.43
C SER A 228 -1.04 10.15 -0.21
N LEU A 229 -0.45 10.31 0.98
CA LEU A 229 -1.18 10.58 2.23
C LEU A 229 -1.51 12.07 2.40
N LEU A 230 -0.66 12.99 1.94
CA LEU A 230 -0.92 14.43 1.99
C LEU A 230 -2.04 14.83 1.02
N THR A 231 -2.00 14.31 -0.21
CA THR A 231 -3.04 14.55 -1.23
C THR A 231 -4.41 14.00 -0.84
N SER A 232 -4.50 13.06 0.10
CA SER A 232 -5.79 12.59 0.61
C SER A 232 -6.42 13.54 1.63
N LYS A 233 -5.61 14.38 2.27
CA LYS A 233 -6.05 15.28 3.34
C LYS A 233 -6.60 16.60 2.81
N GLU A 234 -6.21 17.01 1.59
CA GLU A 234 -6.79 18.19 0.97
C GLU A 234 -8.26 17.90 0.60
N PRO A 235 -9.23 18.56 1.27
CA PRO A 235 -10.58 18.51 0.78
C PRO A 235 -10.54 19.12 -0.62
N ARG A 236 -11.05 18.40 -1.63
CA ARG A 236 -11.49 19.01 -2.90
C ARG A 236 -12.67 19.94 -2.58
N GLY A 237 -12.43 20.98 -1.81
CA GLY A 237 -13.35 22.06 -1.51
C GLY A 237 -13.21 23.07 -2.65
N GLY A 238 -14.33 23.34 -3.32
CA GLY A 238 -14.40 24.40 -4.32
C GLY A 238 -14.36 23.92 -5.76
N ALA A 239 -15.20 22.95 -6.13
CA ALA A 239 -15.86 23.12 -7.42
C ALA A 239 -16.82 24.31 -7.25
N SER A 240 -16.30 25.52 -7.48
CA SER A 240 -17.11 26.71 -7.66
C SER A 240 -18.02 26.45 -8.85
N LEU A 241 -19.31 26.24 -8.57
CA LEU A 241 -20.36 26.40 -9.56
C LEU A 241 -20.32 27.88 -9.99
N GLN A 242 -19.73 28.14 -11.16
CA GLN A 242 -20.08 29.28 -12.00
C GLN A 242 -21.02 28.78 -13.09
#